data_AF-A0A418B9Y7-F1
#
_entry.id   AF-A0A418B9Y7-F1
#
_cell.length_a   1.000
_cell.length_b   1.000
_cell.length_c   1.000
_cell.angle_alpha   90.00
_cell.angle_beta   90.00
_cell.angle_gamma   90.00
#
_symmetry.space_group_name_H-M   'P 1'
#
loop_
_entity.id
_entity.type
_entity.pdbx_description
1 polymer ?
#
loop_
_entity_poly.entity_id
_entity_poly.type
_entity_poly.pdbx_seq_one_letter_code
_entity_poly.pdbx_strand_id
1 'polypeptide(L)'
;MQLGDYEEIRAGIHEHDAIDTFLALPPVAQLVYARLFQRKGPWFRLSSLNVIAERLDPNPDLSEPSIQIAIRALECAKFIRPCPKDSYVDALDAMKCACTIPEIQLVMVAIGASKSKSDVRYKTKLHAVVNSPARSSERHSPPLTLFQIHPETRDTFYRMHQLMYMTLSVPPSQKPAKFAAWSDWQCSATQYNPTAWPGLLVRFGKLATFQPVKFARTCTIFPNMAALVTFECAAMLRHAMTLVVEGVGLDELVPHGQAELSLEWLDIRPPSVLAFALDDAPFHKLACYASVHVGTFLSTVPNLDAFVSEIRTCLATAIRSSRAHDRVFLEPYHATYGLARCLDKAIALYEKLGQYDKALILLQELLATQVLRHKR
;
A
#
# COMPACT_ATOMS: atom_id res chain seq x y z
N MET A 1 32.66 8.12 9.34
CA MET A 1 31.47 8.07 8.48
C MET A 1 31.46 6.70 7.84
N GLN A 2 30.64 5.80 8.35
CA GLN A 2 30.57 4.41 7.88
C GLN A 2 29.73 4.37 6.60
N LEU A 3 29.92 3.36 5.73
CA LEU A 3 29.17 3.21 4.47
C LEU A 3 27.63 3.34 4.65
N GLY A 4 27.09 2.94 5.82
CA GLY A 4 25.67 3.06 6.15
C GLY A 4 25.16 4.52 6.25
N ASP A 5 26.00 5.46 6.71
CA ASP A 5 25.63 6.88 6.78
C ASP A 5 25.41 7.43 5.36
N TYR A 6 26.18 6.96 4.37
CA TYR A 6 26.15 7.45 2.99
C TYR A 6 24.87 7.06 2.24
N GLU A 7 24.31 5.88 2.51
CA GLU A 7 23.11 5.38 1.85
C GLU A 7 21.82 5.87 2.50
N GLU A 8 21.77 5.99 3.84
CA GLU A 8 20.67 6.67 4.53
C GLU A 8 20.55 8.13 4.06
N ILE A 9 21.70 8.81 3.91
CA ILE A 9 21.76 10.15 3.32
C ILE A 9 21.23 10.13 1.88
N ARG A 10 21.59 9.14 1.05
CA ARG A 10 21.14 9.07 -0.36
C ARG A 10 19.64 8.83 -0.51
N ALA A 11 19.05 7.92 0.27
CA ALA A 11 17.60 7.69 0.27
C ALA A 11 16.84 8.91 0.82
N GLY A 12 17.34 9.52 1.90
CA GLY A 12 16.80 10.76 2.44
C GLY A 12 16.89 11.93 1.45
N ILE A 13 18.00 12.06 0.72
CA ILE A 13 18.18 13.09 -0.33
C ILE A 13 17.11 12.92 -1.41
N HIS A 14 16.85 11.71 -1.91
CA HIS A 14 15.83 11.48 -2.94
C HIS A 14 14.41 11.85 -2.48
N GLU A 15 14.07 11.65 -1.21
CA GLU A 15 12.75 12.03 -0.68
C GLU A 15 12.62 13.53 -0.43
N HIS A 16 13.67 14.17 0.07
CA HIS A 16 13.69 15.63 0.25
C HIS A 16 13.61 16.32 -1.12
N ASP A 17 14.35 15.83 -2.12
CA ASP A 17 14.28 16.32 -3.50
C ASP A 17 12.86 16.24 -4.05
N ALA A 18 12.10 15.16 -3.76
CA ALA A 18 10.71 15.03 -4.17
C ALA A 18 9.81 16.07 -3.48
N ILE A 19 10.04 16.37 -2.19
CA ILE A 19 9.30 17.42 -1.46
C ILE A 19 9.62 18.81 -2.04
N ASP A 20 10.91 19.12 -2.25
CA ASP A 20 11.34 20.40 -2.80
C ASP A 20 10.82 20.60 -4.22
N THR A 21 10.87 19.54 -5.04
CA THR A 21 10.28 19.55 -6.38
C THR A 21 8.77 19.81 -6.32
N PHE A 22 8.05 19.22 -5.37
CA PHE A 22 6.62 19.49 -5.17
C PHE A 22 6.35 20.94 -4.80
N LEU A 23 7.15 21.52 -3.90
CA LEU A 23 7.00 22.92 -3.47
C LEU A 23 7.31 23.90 -4.61
N ALA A 24 8.19 23.53 -5.55
CA ALA A 24 8.50 24.31 -6.74
C ALA A 24 7.42 24.23 -7.84
N LEU A 25 6.47 23.29 -7.75
CA LEU A 25 5.39 23.17 -8.74
C LEU A 25 4.43 24.38 -8.72
N PRO A 26 3.79 24.71 -9.85
CA PRO A 26 2.72 25.70 -9.88
C PRO A 26 1.61 25.37 -8.87
N PRO A 27 0.96 26.36 -8.22
CA PRO A 27 -0.07 26.12 -7.20
C PRO A 27 -1.22 25.21 -7.68
N VAL A 28 -1.61 25.34 -8.95
CA VAL A 28 -2.65 24.50 -9.56
C VAL A 28 -2.21 23.04 -9.65
N ALA A 29 -0.94 22.78 -10.02
CA ALA A 29 -0.38 21.43 -10.05
C ALA A 29 -0.30 20.79 -8.66
N GLN A 30 0.09 21.57 -7.64
CA GLN A 30 0.11 21.11 -6.25
C GLN A 30 -1.30 20.70 -5.78
N LEU A 31 -2.33 21.49 -6.11
CA LEU A 31 -3.72 21.19 -5.75
C LEU A 31 -4.26 19.95 -6.48
N VAL A 32 -3.97 19.81 -7.77
CA VAL A 32 -4.34 18.62 -8.56
C VAL A 32 -3.69 17.37 -7.96
N TYR A 33 -2.39 17.42 -7.66
CA TYR A 33 -1.68 16.30 -7.05
C TYR A 33 -2.24 15.94 -5.67
N ALA A 34 -2.46 16.93 -4.78
CA ALA A 34 -3.03 16.70 -3.47
C ALA A 34 -4.42 16.05 -3.52
N ARG A 35 -5.23 16.38 -4.54
CA ARG A 35 -6.54 15.74 -4.78
C ARG A 35 -6.42 14.33 -5.31
N LEU A 36 -5.51 14.09 -6.25
CA LEU A 36 -5.23 12.75 -6.77
C LEU A 36 -4.75 11.82 -5.66
N PHE A 37 -3.87 12.31 -4.80
CA PHE A 37 -3.31 11.56 -3.67
C PHE A 37 -4.38 11.07 -2.68
N GLN A 38 -5.46 11.83 -2.47
CA GLN A 38 -6.58 11.45 -1.59
C GLN A 38 -7.49 10.38 -2.19
N ARG A 39 -7.39 10.09 -3.49
CA ARG A 39 -8.28 9.14 -4.18
C ARG A 39 -7.71 7.73 -4.16
N LYS A 40 -8.62 6.75 -4.16
CA LYS A 40 -8.27 5.33 -4.26
C LYS A 40 -7.77 4.99 -5.66
N GLY A 41 -6.80 4.08 -5.72
CA GLY A 41 -6.36 3.44 -6.95
C GLY A 41 -5.07 4.05 -7.53
N PRO A 42 -4.37 3.31 -8.40
CA PRO A 42 -3.18 3.82 -9.07
C PRO A 42 -3.53 4.67 -10.29
N TRP A 43 -4.61 4.33 -11.01
CA TRP A 43 -4.96 4.94 -12.30
C TRP A 43 -6.10 5.96 -12.21
N PHE A 44 -5.96 7.06 -12.94
CA PHE A 44 -6.89 8.17 -12.96
C PHE A 44 -7.20 8.62 -14.39
N ARG A 45 -8.45 9.07 -14.58
CA ARG A 45 -8.93 9.66 -15.83
C ARG A 45 -8.74 11.17 -15.80
N LEU A 46 -8.25 11.75 -16.90
CA LEU A 46 -8.20 13.21 -17.07
C LEU A 46 -9.60 13.84 -16.96
N SER A 47 -10.62 13.21 -17.56
CA SER A 47 -12.02 13.66 -17.45
C SER A 47 -12.52 13.73 -16.01
N SER A 48 -12.03 12.87 -15.12
CA SER A 48 -12.40 12.88 -13.70
C SER A 48 -11.82 14.06 -12.91
N LEU A 49 -10.90 14.81 -13.51
CA LEU A 49 -10.30 16.01 -12.96
C LEU A 49 -10.92 17.30 -13.51
N ASN A 50 -11.71 17.25 -14.59
CA ASN A 50 -12.35 18.44 -15.16
C ASN A 50 -13.26 19.16 -14.15
N VAL A 51 -14.00 18.41 -13.33
CA VAL A 51 -14.83 18.95 -12.23
C VAL A 51 -13.97 19.68 -11.17
N ILE A 52 -12.71 19.30 -11.04
CA ILE A 52 -11.75 19.97 -10.14
C ILE A 52 -11.20 21.22 -10.82
N ALA A 53 -10.92 21.19 -12.12
CA ALA A 53 -10.49 22.35 -12.91
C ALA A 53 -11.50 23.50 -12.85
N GLU A 54 -12.80 23.20 -12.99
CA GLU A 54 -13.89 24.19 -12.90
C GLU A 54 -13.96 24.91 -11.54
N ARG A 55 -13.44 24.29 -10.47
CA ARG A 55 -13.40 24.88 -9.12
C ARG A 55 -12.09 25.60 -8.80
N LEU A 56 -11.05 25.36 -9.59
CA LEU A 56 -9.71 25.89 -9.36
C LEU A 56 -9.47 27.22 -10.10
N ASP A 57 -10.29 27.56 -11.09
CA ASP A 57 -10.14 28.80 -11.85
C ASP A 57 -11.50 29.36 -12.33
N PRO A 58 -11.95 30.53 -11.83
CA PRO A 58 -13.10 31.25 -12.38
C PRO A 58 -12.74 32.14 -13.58
N ASN A 59 -11.47 32.17 -14.04
CA ASN A 59 -11.03 33.14 -15.05
C ASN A 59 -10.96 32.52 -16.47
N PRO A 60 -11.82 32.94 -17.41
CA PRO A 60 -11.98 32.31 -18.73
C PRO A 60 -10.94 32.73 -19.79
N ASP A 61 -10.00 33.63 -19.46
CA ASP A 61 -9.15 34.32 -20.45
C ASP A 61 -7.80 33.64 -20.78
N LEU A 62 -7.52 32.44 -20.27
CA LEU A 62 -6.29 31.69 -20.59
C LEU A 62 -6.48 30.79 -21.83
N SER A 63 -5.53 30.85 -22.78
CA SER A 63 -5.57 30.13 -24.06
C SER A 63 -5.35 28.62 -23.96
N GLU A 64 -4.78 28.11 -22.87
CA GLU A 64 -4.72 26.68 -22.54
C GLU A 64 -5.46 26.43 -21.21
N PRO A 65 -6.30 25.39 -21.09
CA PRO A 65 -7.02 25.11 -19.87
C PRO A 65 -6.03 24.80 -18.73
N SER A 66 -6.19 25.46 -17.59
CA SER A 66 -5.28 25.41 -16.42
C SER A 66 -4.93 23.99 -15.96
N ILE A 67 -5.80 23.02 -16.20
CA ILE A 67 -5.58 21.61 -15.88
C ILE A 67 -4.55 20.93 -16.79
N GLN A 68 -4.49 21.27 -18.08
CA GLN A 68 -3.51 20.67 -19.00
C GLN A 68 -2.10 21.15 -18.65
N ILE A 69 -1.96 22.43 -18.28
CA ILE A 69 -0.71 23.00 -17.77
C ILE A 69 -0.29 22.28 -16.48
N ALA A 70 -1.23 22.05 -15.55
CA ALA A 70 -0.96 21.33 -14.32
C ALA A 70 -0.50 19.88 -14.56
N ILE A 71 -1.16 19.15 -15.48
CA ILE A 71 -0.80 17.77 -15.83
C ILE A 71 0.58 17.72 -16.48
N ARG A 72 0.87 18.61 -17.44
CA ARG A 72 2.20 18.70 -18.06
C ARG A 72 3.29 18.99 -17.02
N ALA A 73 3.04 19.91 -16.09
CA ALA A 73 3.98 20.21 -15.01
C ALA A 73 4.25 18.98 -14.12
N LEU A 74 3.20 18.22 -13.78
CA LEU A 74 3.32 16.98 -13.00
C LEU A 74 4.03 15.86 -13.78
N GLU A 75 3.81 15.75 -15.08
CA GLU A 75 4.52 14.79 -15.95
C GLU A 75 6.01 15.14 -16.05
N CYS A 76 6.34 16.41 -16.33
CA CYS A 76 7.73 16.88 -16.40
C CYS A 76 8.48 16.67 -15.08
N ALA A 77 7.82 16.87 -13.95
CA ALA A 77 8.38 16.66 -12.62
C ALA A 77 8.36 15.18 -12.18
N LYS A 78 7.87 14.24 -13.01
CA LYS A 78 7.75 12.80 -12.71
C LYS A 78 6.83 12.48 -11.53
N PHE A 79 5.86 13.32 -11.23
CA PHE A 79 4.84 13.05 -10.21
C PHE A 79 3.73 12.14 -10.73
N ILE A 80 3.47 12.20 -12.03
CA ILE A 80 2.53 11.30 -12.71
C ILE A 80 3.20 10.68 -13.93
N ARG A 81 2.75 9.48 -14.29
CA ARG A 81 3.18 8.75 -15.47
C ARG A 81 1.94 8.46 -16.33
N PRO A 82 1.93 8.84 -17.62
CA PRO A 82 0.86 8.45 -18.52
C PRO A 82 0.88 6.94 -18.75
N CYS A 83 -0.29 6.36 -19.05
CA CYS A 83 -0.40 4.95 -19.41
C CYS A 83 0.55 4.64 -20.58
N PRO A 84 1.47 3.67 -20.45
CA PRO A 84 2.38 3.34 -21.53
C PRO A 84 1.58 2.86 -22.74
N LYS A 85 1.91 3.36 -23.93
CA LYS A 85 1.28 2.92 -25.18
C LYS A 85 1.70 1.51 -25.57
N ASP A 86 2.88 1.09 -25.10
CA ASP A 86 3.54 -0.16 -25.50
C ASP A 86 3.34 -1.30 -24.48
N SER A 87 2.90 -0.97 -23.24
CA SER A 87 2.64 -1.97 -22.20
C SER A 87 1.16 -2.32 -22.16
N TYR A 88 0.84 -3.44 -22.81
CA TYR A 88 -0.51 -3.95 -22.86
C TYR A 88 -1.06 -4.36 -21.49
N VAL A 89 -0.21 -4.93 -20.63
CA VAL A 89 -0.57 -5.35 -19.27
C VAL A 89 -1.00 -4.13 -18.44
N ASP A 90 -0.22 -3.06 -18.48
CA ASP A 90 -0.53 -1.81 -17.76
C ASP A 90 -1.78 -1.14 -18.32
N ALA A 91 -1.98 -1.16 -19.64
CA ALA A 91 -3.18 -0.62 -20.26
C ALA A 91 -4.46 -1.36 -19.85
N LEU A 92 -4.40 -2.70 -19.74
CA LEU A 92 -5.53 -3.47 -19.23
C LEU A 92 -5.82 -3.18 -17.77
N ASP A 93 -4.79 -3.11 -16.94
CA ASP A 93 -4.94 -2.81 -15.52
C ASP A 93 -5.54 -1.42 -15.33
N ALA A 94 -5.02 -0.42 -16.06
CA ALA A 94 -5.54 0.94 -16.09
C ALA A 94 -7.03 0.99 -16.48
N MET A 95 -7.41 0.27 -17.53
CA MET A 95 -8.79 0.21 -17.98
C MET A 95 -9.71 -0.49 -16.96
N LYS A 96 -9.25 -1.57 -16.32
CA LYS A 96 -10.02 -2.28 -15.28
C LYS A 96 -10.23 -1.43 -14.03
N CYS A 97 -9.24 -0.63 -13.66
CA CYS A 97 -9.27 0.13 -12.41
C CYS A 97 -9.92 1.51 -12.54
N ALA A 98 -9.77 2.20 -13.67
CA ALA A 98 -10.15 3.60 -13.80
C ALA A 98 -11.37 3.86 -14.70
N CYS A 99 -11.67 2.98 -15.66
CA CYS A 99 -12.70 3.22 -16.67
C CYS A 99 -14.07 2.68 -16.24
N THR A 100 -15.11 3.36 -16.68
CA THR A 100 -16.50 2.93 -16.52
C THR A 100 -16.89 1.93 -17.61
N ILE A 101 -17.91 1.10 -17.36
CA ILE A 101 -18.41 0.10 -18.33
C ILE A 101 -18.72 0.72 -19.71
N PRO A 102 -19.38 1.90 -19.82
CA PRO A 102 -19.63 2.52 -21.13
C PRO A 102 -18.34 2.92 -21.87
N GLU A 103 -17.33 3.43 -21.16
CA GLU A 103 -16.04 3.81 -21.75
C GLU A 103 -15.28 2.59 -22.27
N ILE A 104 -15.29 1.50 -21.51
CA ILE A 104 -14.69 0.23 -21.94
C ILE A 104 -15.42 -0.32 -23.16
N GLN A 105 -16.75 -0.18 -23.23
CA GLN A 105 -17.53 -0.57 -24.41
C GLN A 105 -17.19 0.27 -25.65
N LEU A 106 -16.89 1.57 -25.50
CA LEU A 106 -16.42 2.40 -26.60
C LEU A 106 -15.07 1.93 -27.12
N VAL A 107 -14.13 1.60 -26.22
CA VAL A 107 -12.84 1.00 -26.60
C VAL A 107 -13.04 -0.35 -27.30
N MET A 108 -13.92 -1.21 -26.79
CA MET A 108 -14.25 -2.50 -27.41
C MET A 108 -14.82 -2.34 -28.83
N VAL A 109 -15.69 -1.36 -29.05
CA VAL A 109 -16.22 -1.06 -30.40
C VAL A 109 -15.11 -0.55 -31.31
N ALA A 110 -14.25 0.35 -30.81
CA ALA A 110 -13.12 0.89 -31.58
C ALA A 110 -12.11 -0.18 -32.01
N ILE A 111 -11.93 -1.25 -31.22
CA ILE A 111 -11.07 -2.39 -31.56
C ILE A 111 -11.80 -3.53 -32.30
N GLY A 112 -13.06 -3.31 -32.71
CA GLY A 112 -13.86 -4.27 -33.45
C GLY A 112 -14.25 -5.53 -32.65
N ALA A 113 -14.52 -5.38 -31.35
CA ALA A 113 -14.97 -6.44 -30.45
C ALA A 113 -16.46 -6.32 -30.09
N SER A 114 -17.09 -7.46 -29.80
CA SER A 114 -18.53 -7.51 -29.45
C SER A 114 -18.81 -6.91 -28.06
N LYS A 115 -19.84 -6.07 -27.95
CA LYS A 115 -20.32 -5.52 -26.67
C LYS A 115 -20.72 -6.66 -25.72
N SER A 116 -20.55 -6.43 -24.42
CA SER A 116 -21.01 -7.34 -23.36
C SER A 116 -21.75 -6.55 -22.28
N LYS A 117 -22.82 -7.13 -21.73
CA LYS A 117 -23.68 -6.50 -20.70
C LYS A 117 -23.25 -6.82 -19.26
N SER A 118 -22.25 -7.69 -19.06
CA SER A 118 -21.85 -8.22 -17.74
C SER A 118 -20.42 -7.81 -17.38
N ASP A 119 -20.22 -7.37 -16.12
CA ASP A 119 -18.94 -6.89 -15.56
C ASP A 119 -17.84 -7.98 -15.59
N VAL A 120 -18.20 -9.21 -15.22
CA VAL A 120 -17.27 -10.34 -15.22
C VAL A 120 -16.93 -10.79 -16.65
N ARG A 121 -17.94 -10.87 -17.52
CA ARG A 121 -17.79 -11.39 -18.89
C ARG A 121 -17.06 -10.41 -19.81
N TYR A 122 -17.03 -9.10 -19.52
CA TYR A 122 -16.23 -8.15 -20.29
C TYR A 122 -14.75 -8.21 -19.92
N LYS A 123 -14.38 -8.40 -18.64
CA LYS A 123 -12.95 -8.48 -18.24
C LYS A 123 -12.25 -9.65 -18.93
N THR A 124 -12.94 -10.79 -19.03
CA THR A 124 -12.47 -11.97 -19.77
C THR A 124 -12.38 -11.72 -21.28
N LYS A 125 -13.37 -11.04 -21.87
CA LYS A 125 -13.35 -10.69 -23.31
C LYS A 125 -12.26 -9.68 -23.65
N LEU A 126 -12.06 -8.65 -22.83
CA LEU A 126 -11.00 -7.65 -23.00
C LEU A 126 -9.63 -8.33 -22.94
N HIS A 127 -9.43 -9.22 -21.97
CA HIS A 127 -8.23 -10.04 -21.86
C HIS A 127 -8.00 -10.92 -23.09
N ALA A 128 -9.04 -11.57 -23.61
CA ALA A 128 -8.96 -12.44 -24.79
C ALA A 128 -8.71 -11.68 -26.10
N VAL A 129 -9.38 -10.54 -26.30
CA VAL A 129 -9.26 -9.72 -27.52
C VAL A 129 -7.85 -9.15 -27.63
N VAL A 130 -7.28 -8.71 -26.51
CA VAL A 130 -6.05 -7.94 -26.58
C VAL A 130 -4.79 -8.80 -26.37
N ASN A 131 -4.93 -10.03 -25.84
CA ASN A 131 -3.92 -11.12 -25.95
C ASN A 131 -3.86 -11.78 -27.34
N SER A 132 -4.77 -11.44 -28.27
CA SER A 132 -4.77 -12.05 -29.60
C SER A 132 -3.68 -11.42 -30.50
N PRO A 133 -2.75 -12.21 -31.05
CA PRO A 133 -1.61 -11.70 -31.83
C PRO A 133 -1.99 -11.10 -33.20
N ALA A 134 -3.23 -11.31 -33.65
CA ALA A 134 -3.68 -10.96 -35.01
C ALA A 134 -4.17 -9.50 -35.20
N ARG A 135 -4.10 -8.63 -34.18
CA ARG A 135 -4.62 -7.24 -34.24
C ARG A 135 -3.67 -6.18 -33.67
N SER A 136 -2.36 -6.38 -33.82
CA SER A 136 -1.32 -5.49 -33.30
C SER A 136 -0.99 -4.28 -34.20
N SER A 137 -1.35 -4.32 -35.49
CA SER A 137 -0.86 -3.38 -36.50
C SER A 137 -1.61 -2.05 -36.62
N GLU A 138 -2.89 -1.96 -36.20
CA GLU A 138 -3.71 -0.75 -36.39
C GLU A 138 -4.53 -0.42 -35.14
N ARG A 139 -3.86 -0.26 -34.00
CA ARG A 139 -4.55 0.14 -32.76
C ARG A 139 -4.67 1.66 -32.72
N HIS A 140 -5.86 2.16 -33.05
CA HIS A 140 -6.24 3.54 -32.78
C HIS A 140 -6.08 3.78 -31.28
N SER A 141 -5.37 4.84 -30.89
CA SER A 141 -5.16 5.17 -29.48
C SER A 141 -6.53 5.28 -28.80
N PRO A 142 -6.76 4.60 -27.67
CA PRO A 142 -8.04 4.73 -26.97
C PRO A 142 -8.26 6.22 -26.64
N PRO A 143 -9.50 6.74 -26.75
CA PRO A 143 -9.81 8.16 -26.49
C PRO A 143 -9.66 8.57 -25.01
N LEU A 144 -9.08 7.70 -24.18
CA LEU A 144 -9.00 7.83 -22.74
C LEU A 144 -7.56 8.16 -22.34
N THR A 145 -7.34 9.40 -21.92
CA THR A 145 -6.07 9.82 -21.29
C THR A 145 -6.07 9.31 -19.85
N LEU A 146 -5.37 8.20 -19.64
CA LEU A 146 -5.15 7.58 -18.33
C LEU A 146 -3.73 7.86 -17.87
N PHE A 147 -3.58 8.17 -16.59
CA PHE A 147 -2.29 8.37 -15.94
C PHE A 147 -2.32 7.78 -14.54
N GLN A 148 -1.15 7.47 -14.00
CA GLN A 148 -0.98 7.03 -12.63
C GLN A 148 -0.06 7.98 -11.87
N ILE A 149 -0.22 8.07 -10.55
CA ILE A 149 0.79 8.71 -9.71
C ILE A 149 2.05 7.84 -9.76
N HIS A 150 3.23 8.47 -9.88
CA HIS A 150 4.49 7.73 -9.86
C HIS A 150 4.65 7.03 -8.49
N PRO A 151 4.96 5.72 -8.43
CA PRO A 151 5.04 4.99 -7.16
C PRO A 151 6.01 5.63 -6.16
N GLU A 152 7.20 6.02 -6.60
CA GLU A 152 8.23 6.63 -5.74
C GLU A 152 7.77 7.93 -5.06
N THR A 153 7.13 8.82 -5.82
CA THR A 153 6.60 10.07 -5.25
C THR A 153 5.40 9.77 -4.36
N ARG A 154 4.53 8.83 -4.75
CA ARG A 154 3.40 8.41 -3.92
C ARG A 154 3.86 7.87 -2.57
N ASP A 155 4.86 7.00 -2.55
CA ASP A 155 5.38 6.38 -1.33
C ASP A 155 5.98 7.45 -0.41
N THR A 156 6.75 8.39 -0.96
CA THR A 156 7.32 9.52 -0.20
C THR A 156 6.23 10.32 0.52
N PHE A 157 5.18 10.74 -0.19
CA PHE A 157 4.08 11.52 0.42
C PHE A 157 3.21 10.67 1.36
N TYR A 158 3.09 9.37 1.12
CA TYR A 158 2.36 8.44 1.98
C TYR A 158 3.08 8.24 3.31
N ARG A 159 4.40 8.08 3.28
CA ARG A 159 5.23 8.02 4.49
C ARG A 159 5.18 9.31 5.28
N MET A 160 5.34 10.46 4.62
CA MET A 160 5.19 11.76 5.27
C MET A 160 3.82 11.89 5.95
N HIS A 161 2.75 11.45 5.28
CA HIS A 161 1.41 11.41 5.88
C HIS A 161 1.35 10.47 7.10
N GLN A 162 1.85 9.25 6.98
CA GLN A 162 1.83 8.27 8.06
C GLN A 162 2.59 8.76 9.30
N LEU A 163 3.77 9.36 9.10
CA LEU A 163 4.57 9.98 10.16
C LEU A 163 3.83 11.15 10.83
N MET A 164 3.15 11.99 10.04
CA MET A 164 2.41 13.14 10.57
C MET A 164 1.15 12.73 11.34
N TYR A 165 0.48 11.65 10.91
CA TYR A 165 -0.81 11.23 11.43
C TYR A 165 -0.76 9.86 12.10
N MET A 166 0.35 9.48 12.73
CA MET A 166 0.54 8.12 13.28
C MET A 166 -0.61 7.58 14.14
N THR A 167 -1.27 8.42 14.92
CA THR A 167 -2.42 8.04 15.77
C THR A 167 -3.75 7.98 15.01
N LEU A 168 -3.85 8.64 13.86
CA LEU A 168 -5.05 8.77 13.03
C LEU A 168 -4.98 7.96 11.72
N SER A 169 -3.81 7.43 11.36
CA SER A 169 -3.57 6.60 10.17
C SER A 169 -4.21 5.21 10.23
N VAL A 170 -5.08 4.95 11.20
CA VAL A 170 -5.98 3.80 11.15
C VAL A 170 -6.95 4.06 10.01
N PRO A 171 -6.96 3.25 8.93
CA PRO A 171 -7.94 3.40 7.87
C PRO A 171 -9.33 3.47 8.50
N PRO A 172 -10.23 4.36 8.05
CA PRO A 172 -11.60 4.34 8.53
C PRO A 172 -12.09 2.89 8.40
N SER A 173 -12.69 2.38 9.48
CA SER A 173 -13.28 1.04 9.63
C SER A 173 -14.39 0.80 8.59
N GLN A 174 -14.04 0.81 7.31
CA GLN A 174 -14.83 0.22 6.26
C GLN A 174 -14.56 -1.26 6.37
N LYS A 175 -15.57 -2.02 6.81
CA LYS A 175 -15.49 -3.49 6.75
C LYS A 175 -15.03 -3.85 5.34
N PRO A 176 -13.90 -4.53 5.17
CA PRO A 176 -13.45 -4.93 3.85
C PRO A 176 -14.57 -5.77 3.23
N ALA A 177 -14.77 -5.59 1.92
CA ALA A 177 -15.66 -6.47 1.19
C ALA A 177 -15.18 -7.91 1.37
N LYS A 178 -16.11 -8.86 1.50
CA LYS A 178 -15.75 -10.28 1.57
C LYS A 178 -14.96 -10.64 0.31
N PHE A 179 -13.80 -11.27 0.49
CA PHE A 179 -12.95 -11.76 -0.58
C PHE A 179 -13.48 -13.11 -1.03
N ALA A 180 -13.62 -13.31 -2.34
CA ALA A 180 -14.09 -14.57 -2.90
C ALA A 180 -12.95 -15.60 -2.99
N ALA A 181 -11.71 -15.14 -3.16
CA ALA A 181 -10.52 -15.97 -3.21
C ALA A 181 -9.34 -15.34 -2.47
N TRP A 182 -8.34 -16.15 -2.12
CA TRP A 182 -7.07 -15.67 -1.54
C TRP A 182 -6.40 -14.59 -2.41
N SER A 183 -6.46 -14.73 -3.74
CA SER A 183 -5.91 -13.75 -4.68
C SER A 183 -6.56 -12.36 -4.58
N ASP A 184 -7.85 -12.29 -4.21
CA ASP A 184 -8.54 -11.01 -4.03
C ASP A 184 -8.02 -10.27 -2.80
N TRP A 185 -7.71 -11.03 -1.73
CA TRP A 185 -7.04 -10.49 -0.55
C TRP A 185 -5.64 -9.97 -0.90
N GLN A 186 -4.84 -10.72 -1.67
CA GLN A 186 -3.50 -10.29 -2.09
C GLN A 186 -3.55 -8.97 -2.89
N CYS A 187 -4.51 -8.85 -3.80
CA CYS A 187 -4.76 -7.62 -4.55
C CYS A 187 -5.17 -6.47 -3.62
N SER A 188 -6.00 -6.73 -2.61
CA SER A 188 -6.46 -5.69 -1.69
C SER A 188 -5.38 -5.25 -0.70
N ALA A 189 -4.53 -6.17 -0.23
CA ALA A 189 -3.47 -5.90 0.74
C ALA A 189 -2.34 -5.03 0.17
N THR A 190 -2.18 -5.03 -1.15
CA THR A 190 -1.14 -4.28 -1.88
C THR A 190 -1.64 -2.96 -2.48
N GLN A 191 -2.94 -2.64 -2.35
CA GLN A 191 -3.51 -1.41 -2.88
C GLN A 191 -3.29 -0.21 -1.96
N TYR A 192 -2.97 0.94 -2.58
CA TYR A 192 -2.99 2.22 -1.88
C TYR A 192 -4.41 2.60 -1.46
N ASN A 193 -4.59 2.74 -0.15
CA ASN A 193 -5.85 3.19 0.42
C ASN A 193 -6.01 4.72 0.29
N PRO A 194 -7.25 5.20 0.08
CA PRO A 194 -7.52 6.63 0.08
C PRO A 194 -7.14 7.20 1.44
N THR A 195 -6.26 8.19 1.41
CA THR A 195 -5.69 8.75 2.63
C THR A 195 -6.41 10.04 2.97
N ALA A 196 -7.14 10.07 4.07
CA ALA A 196 -7.70 11.32 4.58
C ALA A 196 -6.56 12.15 5.18
N TRP A 197 -6.47 13.42 4.79
CA TRP A 197 -5.48 14.36 5.32
C TRP A 197 -6.21 15.35 6.21
N PRO A 198 -6.26 15.14 7.54
CA PRO A 198 -7.04 16.00 8.43
C PRO A 198 -6.69 17.49 8.28
N GLY A 199 -5.40 17.84 8.13
CA GLY A 199 -4.99 19.22 7.87
C GLY A 199 -5.53 19.80 6.55
N LEU A 200 -5.56 18.99 5.48
CA LEU A 200 -6.19 19.41 4.21
C LEU A 200 -7.71 19.50 4.34
N LEU A 201 -8.33 18.61 5.11
CA LEU A 201 -9.77 18.67 5.38
C LEU A 201 -10.14 19.93 6.17
N VAL A 202 -9.32 20.37 7.13
CA VAL A 202 -9.49 21.67 7.80
C VAL A 202 -9.38 22.81 6.79
N ARG A 203 -8.36 22.80 5.91
CA ARG A 203 -8.21 23.82 4.85
C ARG A 203 -9.37 23.82 3.86
N PHE A 204 -9.98 22.67 3.60
CA PHE A 204 -11.18 22.55 2.78
C PHE A 204 -12.49 22.85 3.54
N GLY A 205 -12.42 23.29 4.80
CA GLY A 205 -13.59 23.61 5.63
C GLY A 205 -14.43 22.38 6.03
N LYS A 206 -13.86 21.18 5.93
CA LYS A 206 -14.53 19.90 6.23
C LYS A 206 -14.32 19.40 7.65
N LEU A 207 -13.32 19.90 8.37
CA LEU A 207 -13.05 19.58 9.77
C LEU A 207 -12.82 20.87 10.57
N ALA A 208 -13.18 20.85 11.85
CA ALA A 208 -12.88 21.94 12.77
C ALA A 208 -11.36 22.08 12.98
N THR A 209 -10.91 23.30 13.25
CA THR A 209 -9.50 23.58 13.56
C THR A 209 -9.05 22.85 14.82
N PHE A 210 -7.83 22.30 14.78
CA PHE A 210 -7.25 21.62 15.94
C PHE A 210 -6.93 22.61 17.05
N GLN A 211 -7.11 22.18 18.30
CA GLN A 211 -6.75 22.98 19.48
C GLN A 211 -5.23 23.18 19.56
N PRO A 212 -4.75 24.39 19.88
CA PRO A 212 -3.32 24.64 20.01
C PRO A 212 -2.77 23.92 21.25
N VAL A 213 -1.74 23.10 21.06
CA VAL A 213 -1.04 22.38 22.13
C VAL A 213 0.42 22.86 22.18
N LYS A 214 0.95 23.10 23.39
CA LYS A 214 2.37 23.45 23.57
C LYS A 214 3.21 22.18 23.59
N PHE A 215 4.21 22.10 22.72
CA PHE A 215 5.16 20.98 22.69
C PHE A 215 6.15 21.11 23.85
N ALA A 216 6.10 20.19 24.81
CA ALA A 216 6.91 20.27 26.03
C ALA A 216 8.29 19.60 25.87
N ARG A 217 8.40 18.50 25.11
CA ARG A 217 9.66 17.77 24.85
C ARG A 217 9.60 17.00 23.53
N THR A 218 10.68 17.02 22.76
CA THR A 218 10.89 16.15 21.60
C THR A 218 11.39 14.78 22.06
N CYS A 219 10.76 13.72 21.58
CA CYS A 219 11.21 12.34 21.79
C CYS A 219 11.29 11.67 20.42
N THR A 220 12.39 10.98 20.14
CA THR A 220 12.57 10.23 18.90
C THR A 220 11.81 8.91 19.00
N ILE A 221 10.79 8.73 18.16
CA ILE A 221 10.05 7.47 18.05
C ILE A 221 10.89 6.44 17.29
N PHE A 222 11.50 6.85 16.17
CA PHE A 222 12.41 6.03 15.39
C PHE A 222 13.84 6.58 15.52
N PRO A 223 14.81 5.78 15.97
CA PRO A 223 16.19 6.23 16.14
C PRO A 223 16.95 6.36 14.80
N ASN A 224 16.55 5.60 13.77
CA ASN A 224 17.16 5.59 12.45
C ASN A 224 16.15 5.15 11.38
N MET A 225 16.57 5.18 10.12
CA MET A 225 15.73 4.83 8.99
C MET A 225 15.31 3.36 9.02
N ALA A 226 16.24 2.47 9.37
CA ALA A 226 15.97 1.04 9.50
C ALA A 226 14.82 0.73 10.49
N ALA A 227 14.72 1.47 11.59
CA ALA A 227 13.63 1.33 12.55
C ALA A 227 12.28 1.80 11.98
N LEU A 228 12.29 2.85 11.15
CA LEU A 228 11.08 3.29 10.44
C LEU A 228 10.63 2.23 9.43
N VAL A 229 11.55 1.72 8.59
CA VAL A 229 11.23 0.71 7.57
C VAL A 229 10.66 -0.56 8.20
N THR A 230 11.27 -1.05 9.28
CA THR A 230 10.77 -2.25 9.98
C THR A 230 9.39 -2.02 10.59
N PHE A 231 9.11 -0.83 11.12
CA PHE A 231 7.78 -0.45 11.58
C PHE A 231 6.75 -0.42 10.45
N GLU A 232 7.07 0.21 9.32
CA GLU A 232 6.19 0.28 8.16
C GLU A 232 5.89 -1.11 7.61
N CYS A 233 6.91 -1.97 7.47
CA CYS A 233 6.74 -3.35 7.04
C CYS A 233 5.84 -4.13 8.00
N ALA A 234 6.04 -3.99 9.31
CA ALA A 234 5.17 -4.61 10.31
C ALA A 234 3.73 -4.07 10.27
N ALA A 235 3.55 -2.77 10.00
CA ALA A 235 2.24 -2.14 9.87
C ALA A 235 1.50 -2.66 8.62
N MET A 236 2.20 -2.84 7.49
CA MET A 236 1.65 -3.45 6.27
C MET A 236 1.22 -4.90 6.52
N LEU A 237 2.07 -5.73 7.14
CA LEU A 237 1.74 -7.11 7.49
C LEU A 237 0.53 -7.18 8.43
N ARG A 238 0.45 -6.26 9.40
CA ARG A 238 -0.69 -6.15 10.32
C ARG A 238 -1.97 -5.73 9.63
N HIS A 239 -1.90 -4.80 8.69
CA HIS A 239 -3.03 -4.44 7.85
C HIS A 239 -3.50 -5.64 7.03
N ALA A 240 -2.58 -6.34 6.37
CA ALA A 240 -2.87 -7.53 5.59
C ALA A 240 -3.54 -8.64 6.44
N MET A 241 -3.02 -8.92 7.64
CA MET A 241 -3.65 -9.86 8.59
C MET A 241 -5.06 -9.43 9.00
N THR A 242 -5.29 -8.12 9.17
CA THR A 242 -6.62 -7.60 9.50
C THR A 242 -7.60 -7.82 8.34
N LEU A 243 -7.15 -7.65 7.10
CA LEU A 243 -7.94 -7.99 5.91
C LEU A 243 -8.25 -9.49 5.81
N VAL A 244 -7.32 -10.37 6.22
CA VAL A 244 -7.60 -11.81 6.29
C VAL A 244 -8.77 -12.07 7.25
N VAL A 245 -8.64 -11.59 8.50
CA VAL A 245 -9.61 -11.86 9.57
C VAL A 245 -11.00 -11.30 9.26
N GLU A 246 -11.08 -10.16 8.58
CA GLU A 246 -12.35 -9.48 8.30
C GLU A 246 -12.97 -9.85 6.96
N GLY A 247 -12.15 -10.21 5.97
CA GLY A 247 -12.57 -10.34 4.58
C GLY A 247 -12.54 -11.76 4.01
N VAL A 248 -11.64 -12.64 4.46
CA VAL A 248 -11.50 -13.99 3.87
C VAL A 248 -12.44 -14.97 4.55
N GLY A 249 -13.18 -15.74 3.76
CA GLY A 249 -14.06 -16.80 4.28
C GLY A 249 -13.27 -17.91 4.96
N LEU A 250 -13.80 -18.50 6.03
CA LEU A 250 -13.13 -19.58 6.75
C LEU A 250 -12.84 -20.79 5.84
N ASP A 251 -13.74 -21.09 4.90
CA ASP A 251 -13.61 -22.22 3.97
C ASP A 251 -12.37 -22.10 3.05
N GLU A 252 -12.00 -20.86 2.69
CA GLU A 252 -10.79 -20.56 1.88
C GLU A 252 -9.50 -20.63 2.71
N LEU A 253 -9.61 -20.53 4.04
CA LEU A 253 -8.47 -20.57 4.96
C LEU A 253 -8.13 -21.98 5.42
N VAL A 254 -9.01 -22.96 5.20
CA VAL A 254 -8.75 -24.37 5.51
C VAL A 254 -8.06 -25.01 4.30
N PRO A 255 -6.77 -25.35 4.37
CA PRO A 255 -6.16 -26.18 3.36
C PRO A 255 -6.89 -27.53 3.39
N HIS A 256 -7.49 -27.93 2.28
CA HIS A 256 -8.14 -29.23 2.16
C HIS A 256 -7.07 -30.32 2.40
N GLY A 257 -7.02 -30.87 3.62
CA GLY A 257 -6.14 -31.98 3.99
C GLY A 257 -4.95 -31.72 4.92
N GLN A 258 -4.75 -30.52 5.50
CA GLN A 258 -3.66 -30.27 6.47
C GLN A 258 -4.13 -29.60 7.77
N ALA A 259 -4.94 -30.32 8.54
CA ALA A 259 -5.27 -29.93 9.92
C ALA A 259 -4.11 -30.21 10.90
N GLU A 260 -3.21 -31.13 10.55
CA GLU A 260 -2.11 -31.56 11.40
C GLU A 260 -0.91 -30.62 11.34
N LEU A 261 -0.12 -30.62 12.41
CA LEU A 261 1.07 -29.81 12.56
C LEU A 261 2.18 -30.36 11.65
N SER A 262 2.55 -29.61 10.62
CA SER A 262 3.66 -30.00 9.73
C SER A 262 5.01 -29.69 10.38
N LEU A 263 6.07 -30.40 9.97
CA LEU A 263 7.45 -30.14 10.39
C LEU A 263 7.89 -28.68 10.16
N GLU A 264 7.34 -28.02 9.14
CA GLU A 264 7.63 -26.61 8.84
C GLU A 264 7.19 -25.65 9.95
N TRP A 265 6.25 -26.06 10.81
CA TRP A 265 5.85 -25.26 11.96
C TRP A 265 6.86 -25.32 13.11
N LEU A 266 7.74 -26.31 13.12
CA LEU A 266 8.76 -26.51 14.15
C LEU A 266 10.10 -25.86 13.79
N ASP A 267 10.38 -25.63 12.50
CA ASP A 267 11.61 -25.01 12.01
C ASP A 267 11.46 -23.51 11.73
N ILE A 268 12.17 -22.68 12.49
CA ILE A 268 12.25 -21.23 12.26
C ILE A 268 13.25 -20.95 11.13
N ARG A 269 12.73 -20.79 9.91
CA ARG A 269 13.50 -20.33 8.74
C ARG A 269 13.92 -18.85 8.87
N PRO A 270 14.97 -18.40 8.16
CA PRO A 270 15.24 -16.96 8.04
C PRO A 270 14.07 -16.26 7.32
N PRO A 271 13.75 -15.00 7.67
CA PRO A 271 12.66 -14.27 7.04
C PRO A 271 12.98 -13.98 5.57
N SER A 272 11.99 -14.14 4.71
CA SER A 272 12.04 -13.74 3.30
C SER A 272 11.85 -12.23 3.14
N VAL A 273 11.19 -11.57 4.10
CA VAL A 273 11.06 -10.11 4.14
C VAL A 273 12.39 -9.49 4.58
N LEU A 274 13.13 -8.91 3.62
CA LEU A 274 14.50 -8.42 3.85
C LEU A 274 14.62 -7.35 4.95
N ALA A 275 13.54 -6.63 5.27
CA ALA A 275 13.51 -5.69 6.40
C ALA A 275 13.86 -6.36 7.74
N PHE A 276 13.59 -7.66 7.87
CA PHE A 276 13.84 -8.46 9.07
C PHE A 276 14.98 -9.47 8.91
N ALA A 277 15.71 -9.46 7.78
CA ALA A 277 16.85 -10.34 7.56
C ALA A 277 17.95 -10.11 8.62
N LEU A 278 18.63 -11.20 9.00
CA LEU A 278 19.63 -11.22 10.07
C LEU A 278 20.94 -10.53 9.70
N ASP A 279 21.24 -10.41 8.40
CA ASP A 279 22.40 -9.68 7.94
C ASP A 279 22.13 -8.19 8.11
N ASP A 280 22.77 -7.61 9.13
CA ASP A 280 22.69 -6.20 9.54
C ASP A 280 23.28 -5.22 8.51
N ALA A 281 23.44 -5.65 7.25
CA ALA A 281 23.82 -4.78 6.16
C ALA A 281 22.70 -3.73 5.98
N PRO A 282 22.97 -2.44 6.26
CA PRO A 282 21.97 -1.37 6.15
C PRO A 282 21.37 -1.31 4.74
N PHE A 283 22.13 -1.77 3.73
CA PHE A 283 21.73 -1.93 2.35
C PHE A 283 20.43 -2.73 2.15
N HIS A 284 20.18 -3.80 2.90
CA HIS A 284 18.98 -4.64 2.69
C HIS A 284 17.69 -4.00 3.21
N LYS A 285 17.77 -3.25 4.31
CA LYS A 285 16.63 -2.54 4.90
C LYS A 285 16.25 -1.33 4.04
N LEU A 286 17.25 -0.63 3.48
CA LEU A 286 17.07 0.46 2.50
C LEU A 286 16.68 -0.06 1.11
N ALA A 287 17.13 -1.25 0.68
CA ALA A 287 16.65 -1.89 -0.55
C ALA A 287 15.16 -2.27 -0.41
N CYS A 288 14.74 -2.78 0.75
CA CYS A 288 13.34 -3.02 1.11
C CYS A 288 12.46 -1.77 1.00
N TYR A 289 13.04 -0.60 1.27
CA TYR A 289 12.40 0.71 1.12
C TYR A 289 12.15 1.10 -0.35
N ALA A 290 12.97 0.58 -1.28
CA ALA A 290 12.96 0.95 -2.69
C ALA A 290 12.22 -0.06 -3.58
N SER A 291 12.00 -1.30 -3.15
CA SER A 291 11.64 -2.42 -4.03
C SER A 291 10.26 -3.04 -3.80
N VAL A 292 9.41 -2.46 -2.95
CA VAL A 292 8.05 -2.99 -2.69
C VAL A 292 8.10 -4.45 -2.18
N HIS A 293 9.17 -4.86 -1.48
CA HIS A 293 9.40 -6.27 -1.12
C HIS A 293 8.27 -6.91 -0.31
N VAL A 294 7.65 -6.16 0.62
CA VAL A 294 6.48 -6.68 1.35
C VAL A 294 5.29 -6.88 0.42
N GLY A 295 5.09 -5.99 -0.55
CA GLY A 295 4.06 -6.14 -1.57
C GLY A 295 4.32 -7.36 -2.47
N THR A 296 5.58 -7.59 -2.88
CA THR A 296 5.98 -8.80 -3.61
C THR A 296 5.66 -10.05 -2.79
N PHE A 297 6.09 -10.11 -1.53
CA PHE A 297 5.78 -11.24 -0.64
C PHE A 297 4.26 -11.47 -0.51
N LEU A 298 3.49 -10.41 -0.24
CA LEU A 298 2.02 -10.49 -0.13
C LEU A 298 1.36 -10.98 -1.43
N SER A 299 1.93 -10.63 -2.59
CA SER A 299 1.42 -11.09 -3.89
C SER A 299 1.75 -12.55 -4.21
N THR A 300 2.78 -13.12 -3.57
CA THR A 300 3.26 -14.48 -3.86
C THR A 300 2.95 -15.49 -2.76
N VAL A 301 2.57 -15.02 -1.56
CA VAL A 301 2.34 -15.91 -0.41
C VAL A 301 1.16 -16.87 -0.69
N PRO A 302 1.37 -18.20 -0.64
CA PRO A 302 0.39 -19.14 -1.17
C PRO A 302 -0.83 -19.34 -0.28
N ASN A 303 -0.67 -19.23 1.05
CA ASN A 303 -1.72 -19.54 2.02
C ASN A 303 -1.46 -18.87 3.38
N LEU A 304 -2.42 -19.02 4.30
CA LEU A 304 -2.36 -18.47 5.66
C LEU A 304 -1.16 -19.00 6.46
N ASP A 305 -0.84 -20.29 6.36
CA ASP A 305 0.25 -20.91 7.13
C ASP A 305 1.62 -20.34 6.74
N ALA A 306 1.87 -20.17 5.43
CA ALA A 306 3.07 -19.52 4.93
C ALA A 306 3.15 -18.05 5.39
N PHE A 307 2.01 -17.35 5.40
CA PHE A 307 1.92 -15.98 5.87
C PHE A 307 2.23 -15.85 7.36
N VAL A 308 1.63 -16.70 8.20
CA VAL A 308 1.86 -16.72 9.65
C VAL A 308 3.29 -17.15 9.97
N SER A 309 3.82 -18.13 9.25
CA SER A 309 5.21 -18.57 9.42
C SER A 309 6.21 -17.45 9.16
N GLU A 310 6.01 -16.65 8.11
CA GLU A 310 6.85 -15.47 7.85
C GLU A 310 6.74 -14.43 8.99
N ILE A 311 5.54 -14.21 9.54
CA ILE A 311 5.36 -13.28 10.67
C ILE A 311 6.10 -13.79 11.91
N ARG A 312 6.09 -15.10 12.18
CA ARG A 312 6.84 -15.72 13.30
C ARG A 312 8.34 -15.48 13.15
N THR A 313 8.89 -15.71 11.96
CA THR A 313 10.33 -15.52 11.69
C THR A 313 10.73 -14.04 11.76
N CYS A 314 9.90 -13.14 11.24
CA CYS A 314 10.07 -11.69 11.37
C CYS A 314 10.03 -11.23 12.84
N LEU A 315 9.14 -11.80 13.66
CA LEU A 315 9.06 -11.44 15.08
C LEU A 315 10.30 -11.94 15.85
N ALA A 316 10.73 -13.18 15.60
CA ALA A 316 11.89 -13.76 16.26
C ALA A 316 13.20 -13.01 15.94
N THR A 317 13.35 -12.49 14.73
CA THR A 317 14.48 -11.63 14.32
C THR A 317 14.36 -10.22 14.89
N ALA A 318 13.16 -9.62 14.83
CA ALA A 318 12.91 -8.29 15.38
C ALA A 318 13.15 -8.21 16.90
N ILE A 319 12.76 -9.24 17.67
CA ILE A 319 13.00 -9.29 19.13
C ILE A 319 14.50 -9.31 19.44
N ARG A 320 15.28 -10.12 18.70
CA ARG A 320 16.74 -10.18 18.87
C ARG A 320 17.42 -8.85 18.59
N SER A 321 16.84 -8.05 17.70
CA SER A 321 17.35 -6.73 17.30
C SER A 321 16.81 -5.58 18.16
N SER A 322 15.71 -5.81 18.90
CA SER A 322 15.01 -4.79 19.66
C SER A 322 15.71 -4.53 20.99
N ARG A 323 15.93 -3.25 21.32
CA ARG A 323 16.29 -2.85 22.68
C ARG A 323 15.04 -2.73 23.54
N ALA A 324 15.16 -2.96 24.85
CA ALA A 324 14.08 -2.71 25.79
C ALA A 324 13.69 -1.22 25.75
N HIS A 325 12.40 -0.91 25.89
CA HIS A 325 11.90 0.46 25.88
C HIS A 325 11.22 0.80 27.20
N ASP A 326 11.54 1.99 27.70
CA ASP A 326 11.08 2.44 29.02
C ASP A 326 9.66 3.03 28.99
N ARG A 327 9.02 3.16 27.82
CA ARG A 327 7.75 3.89 27.66
C ARG A 327 6.66 3.07 26.98
N VAL A 328 5.72 2.58 27.80
CA VAL A 328 4.53 1.83 27.36
C VAL A 328 3.71 2.55 26.30
N PHE A 329 3.64 3.89 26.35
CA PHE A 329 2.89 4.68 25.38
C PHE A 329 3.42 4.57 23.93
N LEU A 330 4.73 4.34 23.76
CA LEU A 330 5.35 4.25 22.44
C LEU A 330 5.39 2.82 21.88
N GLU A 331 5.11 1.82 22.71
CA GLU A 331 5.06 0.40 22.30
C GLU A 331 4.30 0.13 20.99
N PRO A 332 3.13 0.77 20.72
CA PRO A 332 2.40 0.56 19.47
C PRO A 332 3.16 0.92 18.19
N TYR A 333 4.20 1.75 18.27
CA TYR A 333 5.00 2.20 17.14
C TYR A 333 6.23 1.33 16.89
N HIS A 334 6.38 0.22 17.60
CA HIS A 334 7.46 -0.73 17.36
C HIS A 334 7.02 -1.87 16.45
N ALA A 335 7.93 -2.29 15.58
CA ALA A 335 7.70 -3.41 14.66
C ALA A 335 7.33 -4.70 15.42
N THR A 336 8.00 -4.97 16.55
CA THR A 336 7.72 -6.13 17.41
C THR A 336 6.28 -6.15 17.92
N TYR A 337 5.74 -5.00 18.35
CA TYR A 337 4.35 -4.89 18.77
C TYR A 337 3.39 -5.14 17.60
N GLY A 338 3.68 -4.57 16.43
CA GLY A 338 2.89 -4.79 15.22
C GLY A 338 2.79 -6.26 14.84
N LEU A 339 3.93 -6.96 14.81
CA LEU A 339 4.02 -8.39 14.50
C LEU A 339 3.39 -9.27 15.58
N ALA A 340 3.60 -8.96 16.87
CA ALA A 340 2.95 -9.64 17.98
C ALA A 340 1.41 -9.56 17.89
N ARG A 341 0.88 -8.40 17.50
CA ARG A 341 -0.56 -8.23 17.23
C ARG A 341 -1.07 -8.97 16.00
N CYS A 342 -0.20 -9.26 15.03
CA CYS A 342 -0.56 -10.14 13.93
C CYS A 342 -0.72 -11.58 14.41
N LEU A 343 0.21 -12.08 15.23
CA LEU A 343 0.13 -13.42 15.79
C LEU A 343 -1.08 -13.58 16.73
N ASP A 344 -1.38 -12.57 17.55
CA ASP A 344 -2.60 -12.51 18.37
C ASP A 344 -3.88 -12.72 17.53
N LYS A 345 -3.96 -12.06 16.37
CA LYS A 345 -5.06 -12.26 15.41
C LYS A 345 -5.04 -13.65 14.76
N ALA A 346 -3.85 -14.18 14.45
CA ALA A 346 -3.70 -15.51 13.88
C ALA A 346 -4.15 -16.61 14.86
N ILE A 347 -3.80 -16.50 16.15
CA ILE A 347 -4.23 -17.42 17.20
C ILE A 347 -5.76 -17.51 17.23
N ALA A 348 -6.44 -16.37 17.33
CA ALA A 348 -7.89 -16.31 17.32
C ALA A 348 -8.52 -16.85 16.01
N LEU A 349 -7.79 -16.78 14.89
CA LEU A 349 -8.22 -17.34 13.61
C LEU A 349 -8.07 -18.86 13.59
N TYR A 350 -6.93 -19.41 14.03
CA TYR A 350 -6.73 -20.86 14.10
C TYR A 350 -7.65 -21.54 15.10
N GLU A 351 -7.98 -20.89 16.23
CA GLU A 351 -9.02 -21.36 17.16
C GLU A 351 -10.38 -21.50 16.45
N LYS A 352 -10.77 -20.51 15.65
CA LYS A 352 -12.02 -20.57 14.86
C LYS A 352 -12.00 -21.63 13.78
N LEU A 353 -10.81 -21.95 13.24
CA LEU A 353 -10.61 -23.01 12.25
C LEU A 353 -10.50 -24.42 12.91
N GLY A 354 -10.54 -24.51 14.24
CA GLY A 354 -10.39 -25.76 14.98
C GLY A 354 -8.95 -26.31 15.02
N GLN A 355 -7.96 -25.52 14.60
CA GLN A 355 -6.54 -25.91 14.58
C GLN A 355 -5.84 -25.50 15.89
N TYR A 356 -6.26 -26.12 16.99
CA TYR A 356 -5.81 -25.75 18.33
C TYR A 356 -4.32 -25.99 18.57
N ASP A 357 -3.71 -26.99 17.94
CA ASP A 357 -2.27 -27.28 18.10
C ASP A 357 -1.41 -26.11 17.61
N LYS A 358 -1.74 -25.55 16.44
CA LYS A 358 -1.06 -24.36 15.89
C LYS A 358 -1.32 -23.12 16.75
N ALA A 359 -2.56 -22.93 17.21
CA ALA A 359 -2.91 -21.84 18.11
C ALA A 359 -2.12 -21.90 19.43
N LEU A 360 -1.93 -23.10 19.98
CA LEU A 360 -1.17 -23.32 21.22
C LEU A 360 0.31 -22.99 21.04
N ILE A 361 0.95 -23.43 19.95
CA ILE A 361 2.35 -23.09 19.66
C ILE A 361 2.53 -21.58 19.55
N LEU A 362 1.67 -20.93 18.76
CA LEU A 362 1.71 -19.47 18.58
C LEU A 362 1.52 -18.73 19.91
N LEU A 363 0.61 -19.21 20.76
CA LEU A 363 0.37 -18.64 22.07
C LEU A 363 1.59 -18.80 22.97
N GLN A 364 2.22 -19.98 23.00
CA GLN A 364 3.45 -20.22 23.78
C GLN A 364 4.60 -19.31 23.32
N GLU A 365 4.81 -19.18 22.01
CA GLU A 365 5.81 -18.28 21.44
C GLU A 365 5.54 -16.83 21.84
N LEU A 366 4.31 -16.35 21.62
CA LEU A 366 3.90 -14.99 21.97
C LEU A 366 4.05 -14.73 23.47
N LEU A 367 3.75 -15.74 24.30
CA LEU A 367 3.91 -15.65 25.75
C LEU A 367 5.37 -15.48 26.16
N ALA A 368 6.29 -16.19 25.48
CA ALA A 368 7.73 -16.12 25.69
C ALA A 368 8.34 -14.76 25.28
N THR A 369 7.77 -14.07 24.28
CA THR A 369 8.31 -12.78 23.79
C THR A 369 8.22 -11.62 24.78
N GLN A 370 7.27 -11.67 25.73
CA GLN A 370 7.01 -10.62 26.72
C GLN A 370 6.58 -9.24 26.17
N VAL A 371 6.43 -9.09 24.85
CA VAL A 371 6.10 -7.82 24.18
C VAL A 371 4.72 -7.26 24.59
N LEU A 372 3.77 -8.12 24.94
CA LEU A 372 2.40 -7.74 25.31
C LEU A 372 2.12 -7.86 26.83
N ARG A 373 3.15 -7.80 27.67
CA ARG A 373 3.04 -8.03 29.13
C ARG A 373 1.99 -7.16 29.83
N HIS A 374 1.87 -5.89 29.45
CA HIS A 374 1.00 -4.92 30.14
C HIS A 374 -0.50 -5.07 29.80
N LYS A 375 -0.86 -5.92 28.83
CA LYS A 375 -2.25 -6.22 28.46
C LYS A 375 -2.73 -7.57 29.01
N ARG A 376 -1.86 -8.28 29.72
CA ARG A 376 -2.20 -9.53 30.39
C ARG A 376 -2.92 -9.26 31.70
#